data_AF-I6AQV1-F1
#
_entry.id   AF-I6AQV1-F1
#
_cell.length_a   1.000
_cell.length_b   1.000
_cell.length_c   1.000
_cell.angle_alpha   90.00
_cell.angle_beta   90.00
_cell.angle_gamma   90.00
#
_symmetry.space_group_name_H-M   'P 1'
#
loop_
_entity.id
_entity.type
_entity.pdbx_description
1 polymer ?
#
loop_
_entity_poly.entity_id
_entity_poly.type
_entity_poly.pdbx_seq_one_letter_code
_entity_poly.pdbx_strand_id
1 'polypeptide(L)'
;MPTPPDRSDHEPATSARRTREPWPMKWVALAILVCIVPYTWISLRYRKEAPSYEPAQAQAGRADSHQHLVLEAEHPAPPRDELPPDAFIIGRAMPTPIPAGLPEGLLKIIGIEPRLPESVAAVSTPAEVTAVAPVQIRFSCRVASDRDVLGGAEVYIKENAIVILPTFEELEGELAVRSRNEPVLVTLPAGTLKPGVTYDVRLMAASNGFAWNWVVR
;
A
#
# COMPACT_ATOMS: atom_id res chain seq x y z
N MET A 1 55.25 -58.79 59.73
CA MET A 1 54.74 -57.44 60.04
C MET A 1 55.76 -56.43 59.58
N PRO A 2 55.49 -55.69 58.48
CA PRO A 2 56.20 -54.44 58.21
C PRO A 2 55.22 -53.29 57.94
N THR A 3 55.31 -52.26 58.78
CA THR A 3 54.87 -50.88 58.53
C THR A 3 56.12 -50.04 58.20
N PRO A 4 55.97 -48.86 57.56
CA PRO A 4 56.61 -48.53 56.30
C PRO A 4 57.85 -47.62 56.46
N PRO A 5 58.51 -47.32 55.34
CA PRO A 5 58.75 -45.91 55.04
C PRO A 5 58.41 -45.59 53.59
N ASP A 6 57.44 -44.69 53.39
CA ASP A 6 57.23 -43.96 52.15
C ASP A 6 57.73 -42.52 52.37
N ARG A 7 58.91 -42.23 51.83
CA ARG A 7 59.39 -40.86 51.60
C ARG A 7 60.59 -40.90 50.66
N SER A 8 60.34 -40.78 49.36
CA SER A 8 61.36 -40.42 48.37
C SER A 8 60.96 -39.12 47.68
N ASP A 9 61.71 -38.08 48.02
CA ASP A 9 62.29 -37.08 47.11
C ASP A 9 61.34 -36.14 46.36
N HIS A 10 61.19 -34.94 46.91
CA HIS A 10 60.87 -33.74 46.15
C HIS A 10 62.17 -33.03 45.73
N GLU A 11 62.46 -33.00 44.42
CA GLU A 11 63.21 -31.90 43.81
C GLU A 11 62.51 -31.46 42.50
N PRO A 12 62.46 -30.14 42.22
CA PRO A 12 61.57 -29.57 41.22
C PRO A 12 62.18 -29.57 39.81
N ALA A 13 61.43 -30.10 38.82
CA ALA A 13 61.74 -29.90 37.41
C ALA A 13 61.31 -28.48 36.98
N THR A 14 62.29 -27.61 36.83
CA THR A 14 62.18 -26.25 36.29
C THR A 14 61.63 -26.30 34.86
N SER A 15 60.34 -26.04 34.69
CA SER A 15 59.70 -25.92 33.38
C SER A 15 60.09 -24.60 32.71
N ALA A 16 61.02 -24.64 31.76
CA ALA A 16 61.33 -23.52 30.88
C ALA A 16 60.13 -23.23 29.96
N ARG A 17 59.42 -22.13 30.20
CA ARG A 17 58.36 -21.62 29.30
C ARG A 17 59.02 -21.14 28.00
N ARG A 18 58.71 -21.79 26.87
CA ARG A 18 59.05 -21.26 25.54
C ARG A 18 58.22 -20.01 25.28
N THR A 19 58.88 -18.85 25.21
CA THR A 19 58.32 -17.60 24.71
C THR A 19 57.93 -17.78 23.25
N ARG A 20 56.63 -17.67 22.92
CA ARG A 20 56.14 -17.64 21.53
C ARG A 20 56.41 -16.24 20.98
N GLU A 21 57.26 -16.13 19.97
CA GLU A 21 57.35 -14.88 19.21
C GLU A 21 56.00 -14.60 18.53
N PRO A 22 55.47 -13.37 18.60
CA PRO A 22 54.25 -13.01 17.91
C PRO A 22 54.51 -13.09 16.40
N TRP A 23 53.59 -13.72 15.67
CA TRP A 23 53.62 -13.80 14.22
C TRP A 23 53.90 -12.43 13.59
N PRO A 24 54.59 -12.38 12.42
CA PRO A 24 54.98 -11.13 11.78
C PRO A 24 53.74 -10.28 11.48
N MET A 25 53.47 -9.33 12.39
CA MET A 25 52.26 -8.52 12.51
C MET A 25 51.93 -7.73 11.23
N LYS A 26 52.94 -7.51 10.39
CA LYS A 26 52.86 -6.83 9.09
C LYS A 26 51.97 -7.58 8.09
N TRP A 27 51.96 -8.92 8.10
CA TRP A 27 51.15 -9.71 7.17
C TRP A 27 49.67 -9.72 7.54
N VAL A 28 49.37 -9.72 8.85
CA VAL A 28 47.99 -9.60 9.35
C VAL A 28 47.43 -8.21 8.99
N ALA A 29 48.21 -7.16 9.22
CA ALA A 29 47.82 -5.80 8.83
C ALA A 29 47.58 -5.67 7.31
N LEU A 30 48.44 -6.30 6.49
CA LEU A 30 48.27 -6.32 5.03
C LEU A 30 46.97 -7.02 4.61
N ALA A 31 46.66 -8.18 5.22
CA ALA A 31 45.43 -8.92 4.92
C ALA A 31 44.17 -8.11 5.29
N ILE A 32 44.16 -7.46 6.45
CA ILE A 32 43.05 -6.59 6.87
C ILE A 32 42.85 -5.44 5.88
N LEU A 33 43.94 -4.79 5.45
CA LEU A 33 43.88 -3.68 4.50
C LEU A 33 43.32 -4.14 3.14
N VAL A 34 43.79 -5.30 2.65
CA VAL A 34 43.31 -5.91 1.39
C VAL A 34 41.83 -6.28 1.45
N CYS A 35 41.28 -6.63 2.62
CA CYS A 35 39.85 -6.91 2.75
C CYS A 35 39.00 -5.64 2.88
N ILE A 36 39.43 -4.66 3.68
CA ILE A 36 38.63 -3.47 3.98
C ILE A 36 38.51 -2.56 2.76
N VAL A 37 39.62 -2.26 2.07
CA VAL A 37 39.63 -1.28 0.96
C VAL A 37 38.64 -1.64 -0.16
N PRO A 38 38.62 -2.87 -0.73
CA PRO A 38 37.66 -3.21 -1.77
C PRO A 38 36.22 -3.27 -1.24
N TYR A 39 36.01 -3.76 -0.01
CA TYR A 39 34.69 -3.77 0.61
C TYR A 39 34.12 -2.35 0.77
N THR A 40 34.92 -1.41 1.28
CA THR A 40 34.53 0.00 1.43
C THR A 40 34.33 0.67 0.08
N TRP A 41 35.17 0.36 -0.92
CA TRP A 41 35.01 0.92 -2.27
C TRP A 41 33.70 0.47 -2.92
N ILE A 42 33.36 -0.82 -2.84
CA ILE A 42 32.09 -1.36 -3.33
C ILE A 42 30.91 -0.75 -2.57
N SER A 43 30.99 -0.66 -1.25
CA SER A 43 29.89 -0.12 -0.44
C SER A 43 29.65 1.36 -0.73
N LEU A 44 30.68 2.14 -1.08
CA LEU A 44 30.55 3.54 -1.47
C LEU A 44 30.05 3.69 -2.91
N ARG A 45 30.58 2.89 -3.85
CA ARG A 45 30.21 2.95 -5.27
C ARG A 45 28.77 2.53 -5.53
N TYR A 46 28.24 1.59 -4.73
CA TYR A 46 26.90 1.04 -4.87
C TYR A 46 25.96 1.44 -3.71
N ARG A 47 26.37 2.36 -2.83
CA ARG A 47 25.46 2.91 -1.83
C ARG A 47 24.37 3.69 -2.55
N LYS A 48 23.17 3.14 -2.58
CA LYS A 48 21.98 3.93 -2.91
C LYS A 48 21.87 5.04 -1.87
N GLU A 49 21.86 6.29 -2.32
CA GLU A 49 21.50 7.45 -1.50
C GLU A 49 20.00 7.39 -1.20
N ALA A 50 19.59 6.48 -0.32
CA ALA A 50 18.27 6.57 0.26
C ALA A 50 18.32 7.69 1.31
N PRO A 51 17.50 8.75 1.20
CA PRO A 51 17.41 9.75 2.25
C PRO A 51 17.04 9.05 3.57
N SER A 52 17.69 9.46 4.65
CA SER A 52 17.39 8.98 6.00
C SER A 52 15.90 9.10 6.25
N TYR A 53 15.24 7.99 6.61
CA TYR A 53 13.84 8.01 7.01
C TYR A 53 13.69 8.92 8.24
N GLU A 54 13.12 10.11 8.06
CA GLU A 54 12.87 11.09 9.13
C GLU A 54 11.49 10.85 9.77
N PRO A 55 11.40 10.19 10.93
CA PRO A 55 10.11 9.83 11.54
C PRO A 55 9.29 11.04 12.03
N ALA A 56 9.94 12.16 12.34
CA ALA A 56 9.26 13.37 12.83
C ALA A 56 8.44 14.06 11.73
N GLN A 57 8.92 14.09 10.48
CA GLN A 57 8.16 14.60 9.34
C GLN A 57 7.00 13.66 8.97
N ALA A 58 7.23 12.34 9.06
CA ALA A 58 6.19 11.33 8.85
C ALA A 58 5.08 11.33 9.92
N GLN A 59 5.37 11.85 11.13
CA GLN A 59 4.39 12.01 12.21
C GLN A 59 3.66 13.36 12.17
N ALA A 60 4.33 14.45 11.74
CA ALA A 60 3.67 15.75 11.56
C ALA A 60 2.61 15.73 10.43
N GLY A 61 2.81 14.91 9.39
CA GLY A 61 1.81 14.69 8.34
C GLY A 61 0.57 13.88 8.77
N ARG A 62 0.57 13.22 9.94
CA ARG A 62 -0.59 12.44 10.45
C ARG A 62 -1.65 13.28 11.13
N ALA A 63 -1.42 14.58 11.34
CA ALA A 63 -2.42 15.47 11.91
C ALA A 63 -3.53 15.85 10.91
N ASP A 64 -3.34 15.59 9.62
CA ASP A 64 -4.37 15.73 8.57
C ASP A 64 -4.90 14.31 8.25
N SER A 65 -5.73 13.77 9.15
CA SER A 65 -6.11 12.35 9.14
C SER A 65 -7.06 12.03 7.97
N HIS A 66 -6.48 11.74 6.81
CA HIS A 66 -7.22 11.21 5.67
C HIS A 66 -7.27 9.70 5.80
N GLN A 67 -8.47 9.12 5.66
CA GLN A 67 -8.62 7.68 5.59
C GLN A 67 -8.55 7.26 4.12
N HIS A 68 -7.56 6.45 3.78
CA HIS A 68 -7.40 5.85 2.46
C HIS A 68 -7.79 4.37 2.54
N LEU A 69 -8.73 3.95 1.70
CA LEU A 69 -9.14 2.56 1.54
C LEU A 69 -8.85 2.12 0.11
N VAL A 70 -8.26 0.93 -0.03
CA VAL A 70 -8.17 0.24 -1.31
C VAL A 70 -9.31 -0.77 -1.34
N LEU A 71 -10.17 -0.65 -2.33
CA LEU A 71 -11.33 -1.51 -2.53
C LEU A 71 -11.09 -2.43 -3.72
N GLU A 72 -11.47 -3.69 -3.54
CA GLU A 72 -11.57 -4.64 -4.65
C GLU A 72 -12.81 -4.30 -5.48
N ALA A 73 -12.66 -4.30 -6.80
CA ALA A 73 -13.74 -4.04 -7.73
C ALA A 73 -14.09 -5.31 -8.49
N GLU A 74 -15.36 -5.70 -8.49
CA GLU A 74 -15.82 -6.85 -9.27
C GLU A 74 -16.10 -6.41 -10.71
N HIS A 75 -15.45 -7.09 -11.67
CA HIS A 75 -15.62 -6.87 -13.10
C HIS A 75 -15.53 -8.20 -13.90
N PRO A 76 -16.45 -8.46 -14.85
CA PRO A 76 -17.69 -7.72 -15.07
C PRO A 76 -18.60 -7.86 -13.85
N ALA A 77 -19.18 -6.75 -13.41
CA ALA A 77 -20.08 -6.75 -12.27
C ALA A 77 -21.24 -7.73 -12.48
N PRO A 78 -21.64 -8.50 -11.44
CA PRO A 78 -22.68 -9.52 -11.56
C PRO A 78 -23.97 -8.94 -12.15
N PRO A 79 -24.78 -9.74 -12.87
CA PRO A 79 -26.09 -9.32 -13.35
C PRO A 79 -26.90 -8.66 -12.24
N ARG A 80 -27.68 -7.63 -12.58
CA ARG A 80 -28.44 -6.85 -11.58
C ARG A 80 -29.38 -7.71 -10.74
N ASP A 81 -29.84 -8.83 -11.31
CA ASP A 81 -30.77 -9.78 -10.70
C ASP A 81 -30.08 -10.73 -9.69
N GLU A 82 -28.75 -10.78 -9.66
CA GLU A 82 -27.95 -11.54 -8.70
C GLU A 82 -27.49 -10.71 -7.51
N LEU A 83 -27.63 -9.37 -7.56
CA LEU A 83 -27.38 -8.55 -6.39
C LEU A 83 -28.47 -8.81 -5.34
N PRO A 84 -28.12 -8.84 -4.04
CA PRO A 84 -29.12 -8.91 -2.99
C PRO A 84 -30.22 -7.87 -3.25
N PRO A 85 -31.51 -8.21 -3.15
CA PRO A 85 -32.61 -7.28 -3.41
C PRO A 85 -32.46 -5.99 -2.58
N ASP A 86 -31.76 -6.09 -1.45
CA ASP A 86 -31.46 -5.04 -0.48
C ASP A 86 -30.37 -4.04 -0.89
N ALA A 87 -29.58 -4.34 -1.93
CA ALA A 87 -28.43 -3.53 -2.33
C ALA A 87 -28.78 -2.07 -2.73
N PHE A 88 -30.03 -1.82 -3.12
CA PHE A 88 -30.51 -0.49 -3.50
C PHE A 88 -31.88 -0.13 -2.89
N ILE A 89 -32.29 -0.76 -1.78
CA ILE A 89 -33.65 -0.60 -1.23
C ILE A 89 -33.92 0.80 -0.70
N ILE A 90 -32.92 1.50 -0.16
CA ILE A 90 -33.12 2.78 0.52
C ILE A 90 -32.95 3.94 -0.45
N GLY A 91 -33.87 4.00 -1.43
CA GLY A 91 -33.88 5.02 -2.46
C GLY A 91 -32.65 4.98 -3.38
N ARG A 92 -32.76 5.59 -4.55
CA ARG A 92 -31.62 5.76 -5.45
C ARG A 92 -31.15 7.19 -5.36
N ALA A 93 -29.87 7.42 -5.10
CA ALA A 93 -29.34 8.76 -5.25
C ALA A 93 -29.50 9.19 -6.71
N MET A 94 -29.50 10.50 -6.96
CA MET A 94 -29.41 11.04 -8.32
C MET A 94 -28.00 11.61 -8.50
N PRO A 95 -27.05 10.82 -9.06
CA PRO A 95 -25.71 11.31 -9.35
C PRO A 95 -25.79 12.45 -10.35
N THR A 96 -25.18 13.57 -10.00
CA THR A 96 -25.10 14.75 -10.85
C THR A 96 -23.76 14.75 -11.59
N PRO A 97 -23.71 14.96 -12.91
CA PRO A 97 -22.46 15.04 -13.64
C PRO A 97 -21.62 16.22 -13.14
N ILE A 98 -20.31 15.99 -12.99
CA ILE A 98 -19.32 17.03 -12.67
C ILE A 98 -18.20 17.02 -13.72
N PRO A 99 -17.51 18.15 -13.92
CA PRO A 99 -16.38 18.20 -14.84
C PRO A 99 -15.24 17.30 -14.40
N ALA A 100 -14.36 16.98 -15.35
CA ALA A 100 -13.10 16.30 -15.10
C ALA A 100 -12.20 17.07 -14.11
N GLY A 101 -11.30 16.32 -13.46
CA GLY A 101 -10.23 16.86 -12.62
C GLY A 101 -10.30 16.37 -11.19
N LEU A 102 -9.16 16.10 -10.57
CA LEU A 102 -9.12 15.65 -9.18
C LEU A 102 -9.44 16.81 -8.22
N PRO A 103 -10.15 16.56 -7.11
CA PRO A 103 -10.35 17.55 -6.06
C PRO A 103 -9.05 18.18 -5.58
N GLU A 104 -9.10 19.46 -5.23
CA GLU A 104 -7.92 20.20 -4.78
C GLU A 104 -7.25 19.52 -3.58
N GLY A 105 -5.91 19.43 -3.62
CA GLY A 105 -5.14 18.78 -2.57
C GLY A 105 -5.08 17.25 -2.66
N LEU A 106 -5.93 16.60 -3.48
CA LEU A 106 -5.90 15.14 -3.59
C LEU A 106 -4.59 14.62 -4.20
N LEU A 107 -4.07 15.28 -5.23
CA LEU A 107 -2.76 14.94 -5.81
C LEU A 107 -1.60 15.04 -4.81
N LYS A 108 -1.68 15.93 -3.81
CA LYS A 108 -0.66 16.02 -2.75
C LYS A 108 -0.70 14.82 -1.81
N ILE A 109 -1.86 14.17 -1.68
CA ILE A 109 -2.06 12.97 -0.87
C ILE A 109 -1.60 11.73 -1.64
N ILE A 110 -2.00 11.61 -2.91
CA ILE A 110 -1.67 10.45 -3.76
C ILE A 110 -0.17 10.46 -4.12
N GLY A 111 0.40 11.64 -4.36
CA GLY A 111 1.82 11.83 -4.70
C GLY A 111 2.17 11.47 -6.15
N ILE A 112 1.45 10.52 -6.76
CA ILE A 112 1.56 10.13 -8.17
C ILE A 112 0.20 10.34 -8.83
N GLU A 113 0.18 10.79 -10.08
CA GLU A 113 -1.07 10.95 -10.81
C GLU A 113 -1.71 9.56 -11.07
N PRO A 114 -2.95 9.32 -10.59
CA PRO A 114 -3.59 8.01 -10.72
C PRO A 114 -3.99 7.73 -12.18
N ARG A 115 -3.87 6.47 -12.61
CA ARG A 115 -4.41 6.01 -13.89
C ARG A 115 -5.93 5.85 -13.77
N LEU A 116 -6.64 6.88 -14.20
CA LEU A 116 -8.11 6.94 -14.19
C LEU A 116 -8.70 6.36 -15.49
N PRO A 117 -9.97 5.91 -15.46
CA PRO A 117 -10.68 5.54 -16.69
C PRO A 117 -10.85 6.77 -17.58
N GLU A 118 -11.02 6.55 -18.88
CA GLU A 118 -11.33 7.62 -19.84
C GLU A 118 -12.63 8.32 -19.43
N SER A 119 -13.69 7.57 -19.17
CA SER A 119 -14.97 8.10 -18.71
C SER A 119 -15.74 7.12 -17.81
N VAL A 120 -16.64 7.64 -17.00
CA VAL A 120 -17.63 6.87 -16.22
C VAL A 120 -19.05 7.18 -16.67
N ALA A 121 -19.96 6.21 -16.51
CA ALA A 121 -21.37 6.32 -16.89
C ALA A 121 -22.25 5.40 -16.03
N ALA A 122 -23.56 5.54 -16.17
CA ALA A 122 -24.57 4.63 -15.58
C ALA A 122 -24.41 4.36 -14.07
N VAL A 123 -24.06 5.40 -13.30
CA VAL A 123 -23.86 5.29 -11.85
C VAL A 123 -25.18 4.96 -11.15
N SER A 124 -25.16 3.90 -10.34
CA SER A 124 -26.25 3.43 -9.48
C SER A 124 -25.73 3.27 -8.07
N THR A 125 -26.33 4.01 -7.15
CA THR A 125 -25.92 4.07 -5.74
C THR A 125 -27.16 4.35 -4.88
N PRO A 126 -27.22 3.81 -3.65
CA PRO A 126 -28.30 4.12 -2.72
C PRO A 126 -28.33 5.61 -2.33
N ALA A 127 -29.50 6.15 -2.00
CA ALA A 127 -29.64 7.53 -1.49
C ALA A 127 -29.26 7.63 0.00
N GLU A 128 -29.64 6.62 0.77
CA GLU A 128 -29.30 6.50 2.17
C GLU A 128 -28.57 5.18 2.40
N VAL A 129 -27.61 5.21 3.32
CA VAL A 129 -26.78 4.05 3.65
C VAL A 129 -26.75 3.87 5.16
N THR A 130 -26.42 2.66 5.62
CA THR A 130 -26.21 2.43 7.05
C THR A 130 -24.75 2.16 7.34
N ALA A 131 -24.28 2.65 8.49
CA ALA A 131 -22.89 2.46 8.90
C ALA A 131 -22.53 0.98 9.14
N VAL A 132 -23.51 0.11 9.39
CA VAL A 132 -23.28 -1.29 9.81
C VAL A 132 -23.35 -2.32 8.68
N ALA A 133 -23.67 -1.90 7.46
CA ALA A 133 -23.78 -2.79 6.30
C ALA A 133 -22.80 -2.35 5.20
N PRO A 134 -22.32 -3.30 4.36
CA PRO A 134 -21.54 -2.94 3.19
C PRO A 134 -22.38 -2.12 2.20
N VAL A 135 -21.76 -1.13 1.56
CA VAL A 135 -22.42 -0.26 0.59
C VAL A 135 -21.91 -0.58 -0.80
N GLN A 136 -22.83 -0.86 -1.72
CA GLN A 136 -22.51 -1.22 -3.09
C GLN A 136 -22.74 -0.04 -4.04
N ILE A 137 -21.75 0.23 -4.88
CA ILE A 137 -21.80 1.25 -5.93
C ILE A 137 -21.56 0.55 -7.26
N ARG A 138 -22.51 0.69 -8.18
CA ARG A 138 -22.38 0.16 -9.53
C ARG A 138 -22.22 1.29 -10.53
N PHE A 139 -21.30 1.16 -11.47
CA PHE A 139 -21.15 2.08 -12.59
C PHE A 139 -20.57 1.37 -13.79
N SER A 140 -20.50 2.04 -14.92
CA SER A 140 -19.75 1.59 -16.09
C SER A 140 -18.58 2.52 -16.32
N CYS A 141 -17.43 1.97 -16.68
CA CYS A 141 -16.25 2.74 -17.03
C CYS A 141 -15.73 2.36 -18.41
N ARG A 142 -15.21 3.38 -19.11
CA ARG A 142 -14.49 3.21 -20.37
C ARG A 142 -12.99 3.27 -20.10
N VAL A 143 -12.26 2.25 -20.52
CA VAL A 143 -10.80 2.19 -20.38
C VAL A 143 -10.11 2.97 -21.49
N ALA A 144 -8.97 3.59 -21.16
CA ALA A 144 -8.23 4.41 -22.11
C ALA A 144 -7.54 3.57 -23.20
N SER A 145 -7.02 2.40 -22.84
CA SER A 145 -6.34 1.47 -23.74
C SER A 145 -6.99 0.08 -23.73
N ASP A 146 -6.82 -0.68 -24.81
CA ASP A 146 -7.13 -2.11 -24.83
C ASP A 146 -6.16 -2.95 -24.00
N ARG A 147 -5.10 -2.33 -23.49
CA ARG A 147 -4.17 -2.93 -22.55
C ARG A 147 -4.44 -2.53 -21.11
N ASP A 148 -5.45 -1.71 -20.83
CA ASP A 148 -5.80 -1.35 -19.46
C ASP A 148 -6.97 -2.21 -18.97
N VAL A 149 -6.82 -2.81 -17.80
CA VAL A 149 -7.88 -3.54 -17.09
C VAL A 149 -8.16 -2.86 -15.76
N LEU A 150 -9.39 -2.93 -15.27
CA LEU A 150 -9.70 -2.45 -13.93
C LEU A 150 -8.93 -3.28 -12.89
N GLY A 151 -8.14 -2.64 -12.04
CA GLY A 151 -7.45 -3.30 -10.92
C GLY A 151 -8.22 -3.18 -9.61
N GLY A 152 -9.05 -2.14 -9.46
CA GLY A 152 -9.81 -1.91 -8.23
C GLY A 152 -10.41 -0.50 -8.16
N ALA A 153 -10.63 -0.03 -6.94
CA ALA A 153 -10.96 1.36 -6.68
C ALA A 153 -10.30 1.86 -5.39
N GLU A 154 -9.72 3.05 -5.43
CA GLU A 154 -9.23 3.75 -4.26
C GLU A 154 -10.29 4.71 -3.73
N VAL A 155 -10.48 4.72 -2.41
CA VAL A 155 -11.43 5.59 -1.74
C VAL A 155 -10.71 6.44 -0.70
N TYR A 156 -10.86 7.74 -0.86
CA TYR A 156 -10.30 8.75 0.03
C TYR A 156 -11.41 9.41 0.80
N ILE A 157 -11.34 9.34 2.13
CA ILE A 157 -12.31 9.95 3.03
C ILE A 157 -11.60 11.03 3.84
N LYS A 158 -12.05 12.27 3.68
CA LYS A 158 -11.62 13.42 4.51
C LYS A 158 -12.86 14.12 5.03
N GLU A 159 -13.00 14.18 6.35
CA GLU A 159 -14.15 14.80 7.01
C GLU A 159 -15.48 14.18 6.52
N ASN A 160 -16.24 14.94 5.72
CA ASN A 160 -17.52 14.57 5.12
C ASN A 160 -17.43 14.46 3.60
N ALA A 161 -16.22 14.42 3.03
CA ALA A 161 -16.00 14.25 1.60
C ALA A 161 -15.45 12.84 1.33
N ILE A 162 -16.02 12.18 0.32
CA ILE A 162 -15.57 10.88 -0.17
C ILE A 162 -15.20 11.05 -1.65
N VAL A 163 -13.99 10.66 -2.01
CA VAL A 163 -13.54 10.61 -3.40
C VAL A 163 -13.24 9.17 -3.77
N ILE A 164 -13.84 8.70 -4.85
CA ILE A 164 -13.72 7.35 -5.37
C ILE A 164 -13.00 7.44 -6.71
N LEU A 165 -11.85 6.77 -6.80
CA LEU A 165 -11.00 6.70 -7.98
C LEU A 165 -10.93 5.24 -8.45
N PRO A 166 -11.62 4.87 -9.54
CA PRO A 166 -11.39 3.57 -10.16
C PRO A 166 -9.94 3.49 -10.66
N THR A 167 -9.22 2.44 -10.26
CA THR A 167 -7.81 2.27 -10.62
C THR A 167 -7.65 1.21 -11.71
N PHE A 168 -6.77 1.50 -12.66
CA PHE A 168 -6.47 0.63 -13.80
C PHE A 168 -5.04 0.14 -13.77
N GLU A 169 -4.88 -1.12 -14.13
CA GLU A 169 -3.61 -1.81 -14.29
C GLU A 169 -3.39 -2.12 -15.76
N GLU A 170 -2.12 -2.15 -16.16
CA GLU A 170 -1.75 -2.50 -17.53
C GLU A 170 -1.54 -4.00 -17.65
N LEU A 171 -2.16 -4.59 -18.66
CA LEU A 171 -2.00 -5.98 -19.02
C LEU A 171 -0.61 -6.21 -19.63
N GLU A 172 0.10 -7.18 -19.08
CA GLU A 172 1.42 -7.58 -19.57
C GLU A 172 1.35 -8.42 -20.86
N GLY A 173 2.40 -8.37 -21.68
CA GLY A 173 2.57 -9.24 -22.85
C GLY A 173 1.69 -8.86 -24.05
N GLU A 174 1.03 -9.84 -24.68
CA GLU A 174 0.11 -9.62 -25.82
C GLU A 174 -1.37 -9.68 -25.40
N LEU A 175 -1.64 -9.55 -24.10
CA LEU A 175 -3.00 -9.57 -23.57
C LEU A 175 -3.72 -8.25 -23.87
N ALA A 176 -5.00 -8.37 -24.24
CA ALA A 176 -5.89 -7.25 -24.49
C ALA A 176 -7.26 -7.50 -23.86
N VAL A 177 -7.90 -6.43 -23.37
CA VAL A 177 -9.26 -6.51 -22.82
C VAL A 177 -10.26 -6.86 -23.92
N ARG A 178 -11.24 -7.69 -23.55
CA ARG A 178 -12.31 -8.10 -24.47
C ARG A 178 -13.30 -6.99 -24.77
N SER A 179 -13.48 -6.06 -23.82
CA SER A 179 -14.37 -4.91 -23.95
C SER A 179 -13.68 -3.68 -23.40
N ARG A 180 -13.87 -2.54 -24.05
CA ARG A 180 -13.41 -1.25 -23.52
C ARG A 180 -14.44 -0.56 -22.63
N ASN A 181 -15.62 -1.15 -22.47
CA ASN A 181 -16.68 -0.65 -21.61
C ASN A 181 -17.06 -1.77 -20.63
N GLU A 182 -16.76 -1.58 -19.36
CA GLU A 182 -16.94 -2.62 -18.34
C GLU A 182 -17.91 -2.13 -17.24
N PRO A 183 -18.92 -2.95 -16.88
CA PRO A 183 -19.70 -2.71 -15.68
C PRO A 183 -18.87 -3.10 -14.46
N VAL A 184 -18.85 -2.22 -13.46
CA VAL A 184 -18.05 -2.32 -12.26
C VAL A 184 -18.96 -2.27 -11.03
N LEU A 185 -18.66 -3.12 -10.06
CA LEU A 185 -19.27 -3.08 -8.73
C LEU A 185 -18.15 -2.88 -7.70
N VAL A 186 -18.24 -1.79 -6.95
CA VAL A 186 -17.35 -1.51 -5.82
C VAL A 186 -18.14 -1.64 -4.53
N THR A 187 -17.56 -2.32 -3.54
CA THR A 187 -18.17 -2.53 -2.23
C THR A 187 -17.37 -1.83 -1.16
N LEU A 188 -17.98 -0.83 -0.50
CA LEU A 188 -17.43 -0.23 0.71
C LEU A 188 -17.75 -1.15 1.89
N PRO A 189 -16.75 -1.55 2.70
CA PRO A 189 -16.98 -2.39 3.87
C PRO A 189 -17.87 -1.71 4.93
N ALA A 190 -18.59 -2.51 5.70
CA ALA A 190 -19.30 -2.04 6.90
C ALA A 190 -18.34 -1.36 7.88
N GLY A 191 -18.82 -0.36 8.60
CA GLY A 191 -18.03 0.41 9.58
C GLY A 191 -17.12 1.47 8.97
N THR A 192 -17.06 1.59 7.64
CA THR A 192 -16.27 2.63 6.95
C THR A 192 -16.84 4.04 7.19
N LEU A 193 -18.17 4.15 7.28
CA LEU A 193 -18.88 5.42 7.37
C LEU A 193 -19.33 5.71 8.80
N LYS A 194 -19.29 6.98 9.22
CA LYS A 194 -19.77 7.40 10.54
C LYS A 194 -21.29 7.60 10.50
N PRO A 195 -22.07 7.03 11.44
CA PRO A 195 -23.51 7.23 11.50
C PRO A 195 -23.87 8.68 11.83
N GLY A 196 -24.99 9.16 11.29
CA GLY A 196 -25.49 10.53 11.52
C GLY A 196 -24.78 11.63 10.71
N VAL A 197 -23.90 11.27 9.78
CA VAL A 197 -23.15 12.21 8.93
C VAL A 197 -23.68 12.15 7.50
N THR A 198 -23.72 13.31 6.84
CA THR A 198 -23.95 13.40 5.39
C THR A 198 -22.61 13.53 4.68
N TYR A 199 -22.35 12.68 3.70
CA TYR A 199 -21.14 12.70 2.90
C TYR A 199 -21.39 13.24 1.48
N ASP A 200 -20.54 14.15 1.00
CA ASP A 200 -20.42 14.53 -0.42
C ASP A 200 -19.50 13.52 -1.11
N VAL A 201 -20.06 12.70 -1.98
CA VAL A 201 -19.38 11.60 -2.66
C VAL A 201 -19.11 11.97 -4.10
N ARG A 202 -17.87 11.77 -4.55
CA ARG A 202 -17.44 12.06 -5.92
C ARG A 202 -16.76 10.84 -6.54
N LEU A 203 -17.26 10.41 -7.70
CA LEU A 203 -16.64 9.41 -8.55
C LEU A 203 -15.93 10.13 -9.70
N MET A 204 -14.62 9.89 -9.85
CA MET A 204 -13.80 10.63 -10.81
C MET A 204 -13.31 9.73 -11.95
N ALA A 205 -13.26 10.29 -13.16
CA ALA A 205 -12.60 9.77 -14.33
C ALA A 205 -11.80 10.88 -15.03
N ALA A 206 -11.05 10.53 -16.08
CA ALA A 206 -10.20 11.48 -16.79
C ALA A 206 -11.00 12.56 -17.53
N SER A 207 -12.14 12.22 -18.13
CA SER A 207 -12.96 13.17 -18.92
C SER A 207 -14.23 13.65 -18.23
N ASN A 208 -14.69 12.97 -17.18
CA ASN A 208 -15.90 13.34 -16.43
C ASN A 208 -15.89 12.81 -14.99
N GLY A 209 -16.91 13.17 -14.22
CA GLY A 209 -17.18 12.55 -12.93
C GLY A 209 -18.66 12.66 -12.56
N PHE A 210 -19.01 12.09 -11.40
CA PHE A 210 -20.33 12.22 -10.80
C PHE A 210 -20.23 12.59 -9.33
N ALA A 211 -21.15 13.43 -8.85
CA ALA A 211 -21.29 13.77 -7.44
C ALA A 211 -22.68 13.44 -6.92
N TRP A 212 -22.78 13.00 -5.67
CA TRP A 212 -24.05 12.79 -4.96
C TRP A 212 -23.84 12.89 -3.45
N ASN A 213 -24.94 12.98 -2.71
CA ASN A 213 -24.90 12.98 -1.25
C ASN A 213 -25.37 11.64 -0.70
N TRP A 214 -24.69 11.15 0.34
CA TRP A 214 -25.17 10.05 1.17
C TRP A 214 -25.55 10.52 2.54
N VAL A 215 -26.73 10.09 3.00
CA VAL A 215 -27.14 10.22 4.40
C VAL A 215 -26.87 8.89 5.10
N VAL A 216 -26.01 8.90 6.11
CA VAL A 216 -25.65 7.69 6.87
C VAL A 216 -26.52 7.58 8.11
N ARG A 217 -27.29 6.50 8.21
CA ARG A 217 -28.11 6.16 9.39
C ARG A 217 -27.42 5.16 10.32
#